data_AF-A0A0C3C1X9-F1
#
_entry.id   AF-A0A0C3C1X9-F1
#
_cell.length_a   1.000
_cell.length_b   1.000
_cell.length_c   1.000
_cell.angle_alpha   90.00
_cell.angle_beta   90.00
_cell.angle_gamma   90.00
#
_symmetry.space_group_name_H-M   'P 1'
#
loop_
_entity.id
_entity.type
_entity.pdbx_description
1 polymer ?
#
loop_
_entity_poly.entity_id
_entity_poly.type
_entity_poly.pdbx_seq_one_letter_code
_entity_poly.pdbx_strand_id
1 'polypeptide(L)'
;MLAIRLGLFITGASFASAWVDFDKGLINDLDLHHSFPVLGLGPPAKIPPHLLTEFISSVAPNASLVRNETLAAQFAYNNDQLIAYVDETSGETKVYPNLVGVQPAHGHINISRAFQFLRLNQTFPLDHTNIFLTTGSSLFGSTLHQSSENNSSSNARRYLTHAVVRRNVTSNGRSYSICGAGSTASFGFTQAGVRSLAYQWHPAKFTGQEIKPNSTDKIYDSIKNLLEPFGQQTRRVKVDGLDVCFYDSAVGFIQPVIRYRATLHSDNAGQSIAAPTPLLGYIAIGEGSPEPISTPESNPVAPTDAPSHAGHTSFKRAPGRPEIKVGRYVVREDAWEFVTNAINFLKGLQHPIFFIPSLFAKFVDSQYYWAQPFMFTTEKNSYINSVHLAQVEVHGNWHGFSTLHSGDEWVSLSDVPEEGYGGGAGGVLSYWLIRSCSVIPSPDDYAPKDWRMAFDPWFRLFNGLHAVAGARTPLWIADHSNPAFGRRLSLGAEFVFGWLETVENDPSNAGHPIDSHTGKPIGKASAVAVCGHQSDRVWQLENLGRPSCLIQYWYAD
;
A
#
# COMPACT_ATOMS: atom_id res chain seq x y z
N MET A 1 35.25 -46.75 -51.19
CA MET A 1 34.86 -46.95 -49.78
C MET A 1 34.82 -45.60 -49.11
N LEU A 2 33.63 -45.02 -48.94
CA LEU A 2 33.43 -43.75 -48.22
C LEU A 2 32.22 -43.97 -47.30
N ALA A 3 32.48 -44.09 -46.00
CA ALA A 3 31.46 -44.29 -44.99
C ALA A 3 30.94 -42.93 -44.50
N ILE A 4 29.69 -42.61 -44.81
CA ILE A 4 28.99 -41.43 -44.28
C ILE A 4 28.28 -41.86 -42.99
N ARG A 5 28.75 -41.34 -41.84
CA ARG A 5 28.06 -41.45 -40.56
C ARG A 5 26.88 -40.48 -40.54
N LEU A 6 25.67 -41.02 -40.52
CA LEU A 6 24.44 -40.28 -40.25
C LEU A 6 24.33 -40.08 -38.73
N GLY A 7 24.59 -38.86 -38.25
CA GLY A 7 24.35 -38.47 -36.86
C GLY A 7 22.89 -38.11 -36.66
N LEU A 8 22.17 -38.92 -35.89
CA LEU A 8 20.79 -38.66 -35.47
C LEU A 8 20.82 -37.58 -34.37
N PHE A 9 20.46 -36.33 -34.71
CA PHE A 9 20.21 -35.29 -33.72
C PHE A 9 18.85 -35.57 -33.07
N ILE A 10 18.86 -36.14 -31.86
CA ILE A 10 17.69 -36.16 -30.99
C ILE A 10 17.55 -34.73 -30.45
N THR A 11 16.68 -33.94 -31.06
CA THR A 11 16.15 -32.71 -30.44
C THR A 11 15.37 -33.14 -29.22
N GLY A 12 15.98 -33.04 -28.04
CA GLY A 12 15.26 -33.20 -26.78
C GLY A 12 14.13 -32.18 -26.77
N ALA A 13 12.89 -32.66 -26.75
CA ALA A 13 11.76 -31.81 -26.44
C ALA A 13 12.02 -31.27 -25.04
N SER A 14 12.42 -30.00 -24.95
CA SER A 14 12.39 -29.26 -23.69
C SER A 14 10.97 -29.41 -23.18
N PHE A 15 10.78 -30.20 -22.12
CA PHE A 15 9.53 -30.19 -21.38
C PHE A 15 9.32 -28.74 -20.96
N ALA A 16 8.35 -28.07 -21.58
CA ALA A 16 7.95 -26.74 -21.15
C ALA A 16 7.43 -26.92 -19.73
N SER A 17 8.27 -26.62 -18.74
CA SER A 17 7.84 -26.52 -17.36
C SER A 17 6.66 -25.55 -17.35
N ALA A 18 5.50 -26.00 -16.85
CA ALA A 18 4.37 -25.11 -16.69
C ALA A 18 4.74 -24.07 -15.63
N TRP A 19 5.01 -22.84 -16.05
CA TRP A 19 5.40 -21.74 -15.17
C TRP A 19 4.28 -21.29 -14.23
N VAL A 20 3.04 -21.71 -14.53
CA VAL A 20 1.83 -21.44 -13.75
C VAL A 20 1.26 -22.75 -13.24
N ASP A 21 1.28 -22.92 -11.91
CA ASP A 21 0.57 -23.98 -11.18
C ASP A 21 -0.85 -23.50 -10.86
N PHE A 22 -1.82 -24.01 -11.62
CA PHE A 22 -3.21 -23.62 -11.49
C PHE A 22 -4.10 -24.85 -11.54
N ASP A 23 -4.72 -25.19 -10.41
CA ASP A 23 -5.72 -26.23 -10.36
C ASP A 23 -7.05 -25.72 -10.92
N LYS A 24 -7.48 -26.30 -12.05
CA LYS A 24 -8.77 -26.01 -12.69
C LYS A 24 -9.96 -26.34 -11.79
N GLY A 25 -9.79 -27.22 -10.80
CA GLY A 25 -10.79 -27.51 -9.77
C GLY A 25 -11.27 -26.27 -9.02
N LEU A 26 -10.41 -25.28 -8.81
CA LEU A 26 -10.76 -24.02 -8.15
C LEU A 26 -11.87 -23.23 -8.89
N ILE A 27 -12.00 -23.42 -10.21
CA ILE A 27 -13.05 -22.78 -11.02
C ILE A 27 -14.39 -23.50 -10.84
N ASN A 28 -14.37 -24.82 -10.64
CA ASN A 28 -15.59 -25.61 -10.47
C ASN A 28 -16.31 -25.30 -9.15
N ASP A 29 -15.58 -24.77 -8.16
CA ASP A 29 -16.15 -24.29 -6.90
C ASP A 29 -16.86 -22.93 -7.03
N LEU A 30 -16.71 -22.27 -8.19
CA LEU A 30 -17.41 -21.02 -8.50
C LEU A 30 -18.81 -21.34 -9.04
N ASP A 31 -19.83 -20.66 -8.49
CA ASP A 31 -21.20 -20.76 -8.98
C ASP A 31 -21.38 -19.95 -10.27
N LEU A 32 -20.97 -20.53 -11.40
CA LEU A 32 -20.93 -19.88 -12.72
C LEU A 32 -22.08 -20.30 -13.64
N HIS A 33 -23.14 -20.91 -13.09
CA HIS A 33 -24.26 -21.42 -13.89
C HIS A 33 -25.29 -20.35 -14.26
N HIS A 34 -25.22 -19.18 -13.62
CA HIS A 34 -26.18 -18.11 -13.78
C HIS A 34 -25.55 -16.85 -14.36
N SER A 35 -26.37 -16.02 -15.02
CA SER A 35 -25.96 -14.68 -15.42
C SER A 35 -25.87 -13.76 -14.20
N PHE A 36 -24.96 -12.80 -14.26
CA PHE A 36 -24.71 -11.83 -13.20
C PHE A 36 -25.11 -10.42 -13.64
N PRO A 37 -25.81 -9.65 -12.80
CA PRO A 37 -26.25 -8.31 -13.17
C PRO A 37 -25.06 -7.34 -13.30
N VAL A 38 -25.27 -6.26 -14.06
CA VAL A 38 -24.39 -5.09 -14.08
C VAL A 38 -25.10 -3.93 -13.39
N LEU A 39 -24.35 -3.14 -12.61
CA LEU A 39 -24.86 -1.92 -12.00
C LEU A 39 -24.14 -0.71 -12.58
N GLY A 40 -24.90 0.34 -12.91
CA GLY A 40 -24.37 1.63 -13.31
C GLY A 40 -24.16 2.51 -12.08
N LEU A 41 -23.02 3.20 -12.04
CA LEU A 41 -22.69 4.16 -11.00
C LEU A 41 -23.35 5.51 -11.28
N GLY A 42 -23.93 6.09 -10.24
CA GLY A 42 -24.42 7.47 -10.23
C GLY A 42 -23.30 8.49 -9.94
N PRO A 43 -23.65 9.78 -9.87
CA PRO A 43 -22.70 10.82 -9.48
C PRO A 43 -22.17 10.56 -8.06
N PRO A 44 -20.92 11.00 -7.74
CA PRO A 44 -20.37 10.83 -6.41
C PRO A 44 -21.27 11.43 -5.33
N ALA A 45 -21.60 10.63 -4.32
CA ALA A 45 -22.28 11.07 -3.11
C ALA A 45 -21.33 11.92 -2.26
N LYS A 46 -21.87 12.79 -1.40
CA LYS A 46 -21.07 13.78 -0.66
C LYS A 46 -21.33 13.68 0.84
N ILE A 47 -20.30 13.94 1.62
CA ILE A 47 -20.47 14.18 3.06
C ILE A 47 -21.19 15.53 3.24
N PRO A 48 -22.28 15.60 4.01
CA PRO A 48 -22.95 16.86 4.30
C PRO A 48 -21.96 17.91 4.82
N PRO A 49 -21.98 19.15 4.32
CA PRO A 49 -20.98 20.16 4.68
C PRO A 49 -20.81 20.35 6.19
N HIS A 50 -21.90 20.39 6.95
CA HIS A 50 -21.86 20.52 8.41
C HIS A 50 -21.13 19.37 9.10
N LEU A 51 -21.31 18.13 8.62
CA LEU A 51 -20.65 16.95 9.17
C LEU A 51 -19.17 16.94 8.80
N LEU A 52 -18.83 17.34 7.58
CA LEU A 52 -17.43 17.48 7.17
C LEU A 52 -16.72 18.56 7.98
N THR A 53 -17.36 19.72 8.22
CA THR A 53 -16.84 20.75 9.12
C THR A 53 -16.67 20.23 10.55
N GLU A 54 -17.60 19.41 11.06
CA GLU A 54 -17.45 18.76 12.37
C GLU A 54 -16.19 17.89 12.40
N PHE A 55 -15.97 17.04 11.39
CA PHE A 55 -14.79 16.16 11.32
C PHE A 55 -13.49 16.95 11.23
N ILE A 56 -13.44 18.01 10.43
CA ILE A 56 -12.26 18.88 10.30
C ILE A 56 -11.98 19.60 11.61
N SER A 57 -12.98 20.23 12.21
CA SER A 57 -12.85 20.98 13.46
C SER A 57 -12.46 20.09 14.64
N SER A 58 -12.86 18.82 14.57
CA SER A 58 -12.43 17.78 15.48
C SER A 58 -10.90 17.61 15.47
N VAL A 59 -10.28 17.57 14.28
CA VAL A 59 -8.82 17.42 14.17
C VAL A 59 -8.09 18.73 14.42
N ALA A 60 -8.52 19.80 13.75
CA ALA A 60 -7.91 21.12 13.80
C ALA A 60 -9.01 22.19 13.87
N PRO A 61 -9.33 22.72 15.07
CA PRO A 61 -10.47 23.63 15.27
C PRO A 61 -10.48 24.89 14.41
N ASN A 62 -9.30 25.34 13.97
CA ASN A 62 -9.13 26.54 13.17
C ASN A 62 -9.01 26.25 11.66
N ALA A 63 -8.99 24.97 11.25
CA ALA A 63 -8.90 24.60 9.85
C ALA A 63 -10.29 24.69 9.19
N SER A 64 -10.33 25.26 7.98
CA SER A 64 -11.54 25.37 7.18
C SER A 64 -11.26 24.99 5.74
N LEU A 65 -12.26 24.42 5.05
CA LEU A 65 -12.14 24.13 3.63
C LEU A 65 -12.05 25.41 2.81
N VAL A 66 -11.02 25.49 1.99
CA VAL A 66 -10.83 26.53 0.98
C VAL A 66 -10.89 25.86 -0.39
N ARG A 67 -11.76 26.39 -1.25
CA ARG A 67 -11.92 25.89 -2.61
C ARG A 67 -10.76 26.36 -3.49
N ASN A 68 -10.24 25.45 -4.30
CA ASN A 68 -9.27 25.71 -5.35
C ASN A 68 -9.92 25.39 -6.71
N GLU A 69 -10.35 26.45 -7.40
CA GLU A 69 -11.05 26.35 -8.69
C GLU A 69 -10.18 25.68 -9.77
N THR A 70 -8.87 25.87 -9.73
CA THR A 70 -7.94 25.26 -10.70
C THR A 70 -7.87 23.74 -10.54
N LEU A 71 -7.97 23.25 -9.31
CA LEU A 71 -7.87 21.84 -8.98
C LEU A 71 -9.23 21.12 -8.97
N ALA A 72 -10.34 21.86 -9.10
CA ALA A 72 -11.69 21.35 -8.82
C ALA A 72 -11.73 20.58 -7.48
N ALA A 73 -11.10 21.16 -6.44
CA ALA A 73 -10.92 20.51 -5.16
C ALA A 73 -10.99 21.53 -4.01
N GLN A 74 -11.27 21.05 -2.81
CA GLN A 74 -11.26 21.84 -1.57
C GLN A 74 -10.23 21.27 -0.62
N PHE A 75 -9.53 22.13 0.10
CA PHE A 75 -8.49 21.73 1.03
C PHE A 75 -8.65 22.47 2.36
N ALA A 76 -8.44 21.77 3.47
CA ALA A 76 -8.30 22.38 4.78
C ALA A 76 -6.88 22.14 5.27
N TYR A 77 -6.21 23.22 5.66
CA TYR A 77 -4.86 23.17 6.20
C TYR A 77 -4.81 23.70 7.62
N ASN A 78 -3.90 23.16 8.42
CA ASN A 78 -3.43 23.76 9.65
C ASN A 78 -1.95 24.13 9.45
N ASN A 79 -1.67 25.42 9.23
CA ASN A 79 -0.41 25.87 8.64
C ASN A 79 -0.19 25.23 7.27
N ASP A 80 0.86 24.46 7.09
CA ASP A 80 1.17 23.69 5.88
C ASP A 80 0.81 22.19 6.01
N GLN A 81 0.08 21.80 7.05
CA GLN A 81 -0.37 20.41 7.26
C GLN A 81 -1.73 20.22 6.61
N LEU A 82 -1.85 19.24 5.72
CA LEU A 82 -3.15 18.85 5.16
C LEU A 82 -4.00 18.17 6.23
N ILE A 83 -5.11 18.81 6.58
CA ILE A 83 -6.11 18.26 7.52
C ILE A 83 -7.22 17.53 6.77
N ALA A 84 -7.65 18.09 5.64
CA ALA A 84 -8.66 17.47 4.80
C ALA A 84 -8.53 17.88 3.35
N TYR A 85 -9.01 17.03 2.44
CA TYR A 85 -9.32 17.44 1.09
C TYR A 85 -10.62 16.82 0.59
N VAL A 86 -11.21 17.49 -0.40
CA VAL A 86 -12.37 17.03 -1.16
C VAL A 86 -12.04 17.22 -2.63
N ASP A 87 -11.99 16.13 -3.39
CA ASP A 87 -11.97 16.18 -4.86
C ASP A 87 -13.41 16.32 -5.35
N GLU A 88 -13.74 17.44 -5.99
CA GLU A 88 -15.12 17.70 -6.42
C GLU A 88 -15.53 16.87 -7.64
N THR A 89 -14.56 16.30 -8.35
CA THR A 89 -14.78 15.48 -9.56
C THR A 89 -15.05 14.03 -9.18
N SER A 90 -14.14 13.43 -8.41
CA SER A 90 -14.29 12.02 -7.97
C SER A 90 -15.18 11.87 -6.75
N GLY A 91 -15.43 12.95 -5.99
CA GLY A 91 -16.11 12.92 -4.71
C GLY A 91 -15.26 12.37 -3.56
N GLU A 92 -13.98 12.04 -3.82
CA GLU A 92 -13.08 11.57 -2.79
C GLU A 92 -12.91 12.64 -1.71
N THR A 93 -13.12 12.24 -0.46
CA THR A 93 -13.04 13.08 0.72
C THR A 93 -12.14 12.39 1.75
N LYS A 94 -11.15 13.12 2.24
CA LYS A 94 -10.21 12.64 3.25
C LYS A 94 -10.14 13.61 4.41
N VAL A 95 -10.06 13.09 5.64
CA VAL A 95 -9.70 13.83 6.85
C VAL A 95 -8.59 13.05 7.55
N TYR A 96 -7.45 13.71 7.76
CA TYR A 96 -6.26 13.14 8.38
C TYR A 96 -6.20 13.56 9.85
N PRO A 97 -6.08 12.63 10.80
CA PRO A 97 -5.79 12.96 12.18
C PRO A 97 -4.34 13.45 12.31
N ASN A 98 -4.08 14.32 13.27
CA ASN A 98 -2.73 14.56 13.75
C ASN A 98 -2.44 13.56 14.88
N LEU A 99 -1.61 12.55 14.61
CA LEU A 99 -1.35 11.47 15.58
C LEU A 99 -0.69 11.97 16.87
N VAL A 100 0.08 13.05 16.84
CA VAL A 100 0.71 13.64 18.04
C VAL A 100 -0.35 14.13 19.03
N GLY A 101 -1.49 14.62 18.51
CA GLY A 101 -2.62 15.08 19.31
C GLY A 101 -3.59 13.98 19.75
N VAL A 102 -3.46 12.75 19.24
CA VAL A 102 -4.37 11.65 19.58
C VAL A 102 -3.90 10.94 20.85
N GLN A 103 -4.73 11.00 21.89
CA GLN A 103 -4.46 10.27 23.12
C GLN A 103 -4.81 8.78 22.96
N PRO A 104 -3.98 7.87 23.50
CA PRO A 104 -4.27 6.45 23.49
C PRO A 104 -5.51 6.14 24.34
N ALA A 105 -6.36 5.25 23.84
CA ALA A 105 -7.56 4.80 24.51
C ALA A 105 -7.24 3.89 25.71
N HIS A 106 -8.00 4.06 26.79
CA HIS A 106 -7.98 3.19 27.98
C HIS A 106 -8.78 1.88 27.81
N GLY A 107 -9.21 1.54 26.59
CA GLY A 107 -10.04 0.37 26.33
C GLY A 107 -10.58 0.31 24.90
N HIS A 108 -11.80 -0.24 24.75
CA HIS A 108 -12.49 -0.30 23.47
C HIS A 108 -12.91 1.11 22.99
N ILE A 109 -12.78 1.37 21.69
CA ILE A 109 -13.22 2.62 21.06
C ILE A 109 -14.62 2.39 20.48
N ASN A 110 -15.59 3.19 20.91
CA ASN A 110 -16.97 3.06 20.46
C ASN A 110 -17.15 3.60 19.03
N ILE A 111 -17.42 2.71 18.07
CA ILE A 111 -17.69 3.05 16.67
C ILE A 111 -19.19 3.18 16.33
N SER A 112 -20.10 3.00 17.29
CA SER A 112 -21.54 2.93 17.04
C SER A 112 -22.13 4.21 16.43
N ARG A 113 -21.47 5.37 16.58
CA ARG A 113 -21.90 6.62 15.92
C ARG A 113 -21.89 6.50 14.39
N ALA A 114 -21.05 5.63 13.81
CA ALA A 114 -21.02 5.41 12.36
C ALA A 114 -22.34 4.87 11.79
N PHE A 115 -23.16 4.16 12.59
CA PHE A 115 -24.50 3.74 12.17
C PHE A 115 -25.44 4.92 11.87
N GLN A 116 -25.19 6.09 12.47
CA GLN A 116 -25.96 7.30 12.19
C GLN A 116 -25.62 7.86 10.81
N PHE A 117 -24.35 7.77 10.38
CA PHE A 117 -23.91 8.26 9.07
C PHE A 117 -24.52 7.44 7.93
N LEU A 118 -24.69 6.12 8.12
CA LEU A 118 -25.37 5.25 7.15
C LEU A 118 -26.84 5.64 6.87
N ARG A 119 -27.47 6.42 7.75
CA ARG A 119 -28.87 6.86 7.58
C ARG A 119 -28.98 8.18 6.83
N LEU A 120 -27.86 8.83 6.51
CA LEU A 120 -27.84 10.11 5.80
C LEU A 120 -27.90 9.88 4.29
N ASN A 121 -29.06 10.16 3.68
CA ASN A 121 -29.27 9.97 2.23
C ASN A 121 -28.31 10.79 1.35
N GLN A 122 -27.69 11.86 1.87
CA GLN A 122 -26.66 12.61 1.12
C GLN A 122 -25.32 11.85 1.06
N THR A 123 -24.98 11.13 2.13
CA THR A 123 -23.74 10.33 2.25
C THR A 123 -23.93 8.94 1.64
N PHE A 124 -25.06 8.30 1.88
CA PHE A 124 -25.39 7.01 1.31
C PHE A 124 -26.78 7.12 0.68
N PRO A 125 -26.87 7.62 -0.58
CA PRO A 125 -28.12 7.71 -1.31
C PRO A 125 -28.74 6.33 -1.54
N LEU A 126 -30.00 6.32 -2.01
CA LEU A 126 -30.66 5.08 -2.41
C LEU A 126 -29.80 4.27 -3.40
N ASP A 127 -29.65 2.99 -3.07
CA ASP A 127 -28.66 2.10 -3.63
C ASP A 127 -29.28 0.71 -3.87
N HIS A 128 -29.01 0.07 -5.01
CA HIS A 128 -29.50 -1.29 -5.29
C HIS A 128 -28.59 -2.39 -4.71
N THR A 129 -27.52 -2.03 -4.02
CA THR A 129 -26.68 -2.95 -3.25
C THR A 129 -27.08 -2.99 -1.78
N ASN A 130 -26.58 -3.97 -1.04
CA ASN A 130 -26.72 -3.98 0.41
C ASN A 130 -25.50 -3.30 1.05
N ILE A 131 -25.76 -2.29 1.89
CA ILE A 131 -24.74 -1.53 2.62
C ILE A 131 -24.79 -1.94 4.10
N PHE A 132 -23.63 -2.20 4.71
CA PHE A 132 -23.53 -2.55 6.13
C PHE A 132 -22.23 -2.02 6.74
N LEU A 133 -22.22 -1.86 8.06
CA LEU A 133 -21.04 -1.42 8.81
C LEU A 133 -20.30 -2.64 9.36
N THR A 134 -18.96 -2.59 9.29
CA THR A 134 -18.06 -3.54 9.95
C THR A 134 -17.04 -2.81 10.80
N THR A 135 -16.58 -3.44 11.87
CA THR A 135 -15.40 -2.98 12.61
C THR A 135 -14.18 -3.28 11.73
N GLY A 136 -13.42 -2.26 11.37
CA GLY A 136 -12.12 -2.41 10.70
C GLY A 136 -10.97 -2.54 11.68
N SER A 137 -9.74 -2.43 11.18
CA SER A 137 -8.55 -2.56 12.03
C SER A 137 -8.47 -1.44 13.08
N SER A 138 -7.75 -1.73 14.16
CA SER A 138 -7.37 -0.73 15.16
C SER A 138 -5.90 -0.35 15.01
N LEU A 139 -5.62 0.95 15.04
CA LEU A 139 -4.28 1.49 15.09
C LEU A 139 -3.77 1.39 16.52
N PHE A 140 -2.66 0.69 16.71
CA PHE A 140 -1.92 0.62 17.95
C PHE A 140 -0.64 1.43 17.85
N GLY A 141 -0.11 1.82 19.01
CA GLY A 141 1.19 2.45 19.14
C GLY A 141 1.91 2.05 20.42
N SER A 142 3.23 2.08 20.37
CA SER A 142 4.11 1.85 21.51
C SER A 142 5.37 2.71 21.37
N THR A 143 5.90 3.15 22.51
CA THR A 143 7.09 4.00 22.62
C THR A 143 8.17 3.28 23.41
N LEU A 144 9.41 3.37 22.91
CA LEU A 144 10.62 2.97 23.62
C LEU A 144 11.50 4.20 23.83
N HIS A 145 11.91 4.44 25.07
CA HIS A 145 12.91 5.45 25.42
C HIS A 145 14.22 4.75 25.75
N GLN A 146 15.29 5.20 25.11
CA GLN A 146 16.65 4.78 25.40
C GLN A 146 17.30 5.81 26.31
N SER A 147 17.74 5.40 27.50
CA SER A 147 18.53 6.23 28.41
C SER A 147 19.77 5.48 28.89
N SER A 148 20.78 6.21 29.33
CA SER A 148 22.03 5.62 29.85
C SER A 148 21.85 4.79 31.12
N GLU A 149 20.78 5.05 31.88
CA GLU A 149 20.56 4.45 33.20
C GLU A 149 19.45 3.40 33.20
N ASN A 150 18.41 3.55 32.37
CA ASN A 150 17.34 2.57 32.22
C ASN A 150 16.49 2.80 30.95
N ASN A 151 16.28 1.75 30.16
CA ASN A 151 15.33 1.80 29.05
C ASN A 151 13.90 1.68 29.59
N SER A 152 13.08 2.72 29.35
CA SER A 152 11.66 2.71 29.71
C SER A 152 10.80 2.54 28.47
N SER A 153 9.67 1.87 28.63
CA SER A 153 8.80 1.51 27.52
C SER A 153 7.33 1.63 27.90
N SER A 154 6.50 2.05 26.94
CA SER A 154 5.06 1.90 27.08
C SER A 154 4.61 0.52 26.58
N ASN A 155 3.56 -0.04 27.16
CA ASN A 155 2.85 -1.15 26.52
C ASN A 155 2.14 -0.66 25.25
N ALA A 156 1.83 -1.58 24.33
CA ALA A 156 0.97 -1.30 23.18
C ALA A 156 -0.37 -0.69 23.64
N ARG A 157 -0.76 0.43 23.02
CA ARG A 157 -2.04 1.11 23.29
C ARG A 157 -2.77 1.38 21.99
N ARG A 158 -4.09 1.32 22.04
CA ARG A 158 -4.97 1.60 20.91
C ARG A 158 -5.16 3.11 20.76
N TYR A 159 -4.91 3.67 19.59
CA TYR A 159 -5.11 5.10 19.30
C TYR A 159 -6.40 5.35 18.53
N LEU A 160 -6.71 4.47 17.57
CA LEU A 160 -7.83 4.65 16.65
C LEU A 160 -8.44 3.31 16.27
N THR A 161 -9.74 3.26 16.00
CA THR A 161 -10.44 2.09 15.43
C THR A 161 -11.30 2.54 14.25
N HIS A 162 -11.20 1.82 13.13
CA HIS A 162 -12.00 2.12 11.95
C HIS A 162 -13.39 1.50 12.02
N ALA A 163 -14.39 2.27 11.60
CA ALA A 163 -15.69 1.76 11.19
C ALA A 163 -15.72 1.78 9.66
N VAL A 164 -15.77 0.61 9.03
CA VAL A 164 -15.68 0.45 7.58
C VAL A 164 -17.05 0.09 7.03
N VAL A 165 -17.52 0.88 6.07
CA VAL A 165 -18.75 0.61 5.32
C VAL A 165 -18.42 -0.37 4.22
N ARG A 166 -19.13 -1.49 4.22
CA ARG A 166 -19.03 -2.56 3.23
C ARG A 166 -20.29 -2.61 2.40
N ARG A 167 -20.14 -3.18 1.22
CA ARG A 167 -21.17 -3.27 0.19
C ARG A 167 -21.16 -4.67 -0.41
N ASN A 168 -22.34 -5.20 -0.73
CA ASN A 168 -22.47 -6.45 -1.46
C ASN A 168 -23.65 -6.42 -2.44
N VAL A 169 -23.60 -7.26 -3.47
CA VAL A 169 -24.70 -7.46 -4.43
C VAL A 169 -25.33 -8.82 -4.15
N THR A 170 -26.66 -8.86 -4.08
CA THR A 170 -27.39 -10.14 -4.06
C THR A 170 -27.80 -10.51 -5.48
N SER A 171 -27.39 -11.68 -5.94
CA SER A 171 -27.74 -12.23 -7.26
C SER A 171 -28.00 -13.72 -7.11
N ASN A 172 -29.11 -14.21 -7.69
CA ASN A 172 -29.52 -15.62 -7.63
C ASN A 172 -29.55 -16.20 -6.19
N GLY A 173 -29.99 -15.39 -5.22
CA GLY A 173 -30.07 -15.78 -3.81
C GLY A 173 -28.73 -15.82 -3.06
N ARG A 174 -27.61 -15.50 -3.73
CA ARG A 174 -26.27 -15.43 -3.12
C ARG A 174 -25.78 -13.99 -3.02
N SER A 175 -25.04 -13.70 -1.96
CA SER A 175 -24.39 -12.40 -1.74
C SER A 175 -22.94 -12.44 -2.21
N TYR A 176 -22.55 -11.44 -2.99
CA TYR A 176 -21.20 -11.27 -3.54
C TYR A 176 -20.60 -9.95 -3.08
N SER A 177 -19.35 -9.97 -2.62
CA SER A 177 -18.66 -8.75 -2.18
C SER A 177 -18.37 -7.80 -3.35
N ILE A 178 -18.32 -6.50 -3.05
CA ILE A 178 -17.69 -5.52 -3.94
C ILE A 178 -16.17 -5.58 -3.78
N CYS A 179 -15.44 -5.49 -4.89
CA CYS A 179 -13.98 -5.42 -4.98
C CYS A 179 -13.57 -4.25 -5.90
N GLY A 180 -12.27 -3.99 -6.04
CA GLY A 180 -11.78 -2.89 -6.89
C GLY A 180 -11.68 -1.53 -6.18
N ALA A 181 -11.14 -0.54 -6.88
CA ALA A 181 -10.73 0.75 -6.31
C ALA A 181 -11.85 1.75 -6.02
N GLY A 182 -13.09 1.44 -6.36
CA GLY A 182 -14.19 2.41 -6.34
C GLY A 182 -14.75 2.77 -4.98
N SER A 183 -16.05 2.53 -4.77
CA SER A 183 -16.77 3.06 -3.61
C SER A 183 -16.23 2.51 -2.28
N THR A 184 -15.66 3.39 -1.46
CA THR A 184 -15.11 3.09 -0.13
C THR A 184 -15.59 4.12 0.89
N ALA A 185 -15.85 3.68 2.13
CA ALA A 185 -16.07 4.60 3.24
C ALA A 185 -15.56 4.01 4.55
N SER A 186 -14.71 4.76 5.25
CA SER A 186 -14.06 4.37 6.50
C SER A 186 -13.95 5.58 7.41
N PHE A 187 -14.36 5.40 8.67
CA PHE A 187 -14.38 6.43 9.70
C PHE A 187 -13.46 5.99 10.84
N GLY A 188 -12.37 6.71 11.08
CA GLY A 188 -11.46 6.44 12.18
C GLY A 188 -11.91 7.13 13.46
N PHE A 189 -12.26 6.34 14.47
CA PHE A 189 -12.69 6.80 15.78
C PHE A 189 -11.56 6.77 16.79
N THR A 190 -11.54 7.76 17.67
CA THR A 190 -10.77 7.81 18.92
C THR A 190 -11.74 7.85 20.09
N GLN A 191 -11.25 7.91 21.34
CA GLN A 191 -12.13 8.14 22.49
C GLN A 191 -12.89 9.48 22.40
N ALA A 192 -12.35 10.46 21.68
CA ALA A 192 -12.97 11.77 21.48
C ALA A 192 -13.96 11.81 20.29
N GLY A 193 -14.17 10.70 19.58
CA GLY A 193 -15.02 10.63 18.38
C GLY A 193 -14.23 10.49 17.08
N VAL A 194 -14.85 10.84 15.95
CA VAL A 194 -14.27 10.70 14.60
C VAL A 194 -13.11 11.66 14.43
N ARG A 195 -11.93 11.13 14.10
CA ARG A 195 -10.70 11.90 13.81
C ARG A 195 -10.13 11.64 12.42
N SER A 196 -10.60 10.60 11.74
CA SER A 196 -10.17 10.29 10.37
C SER A 196 -11.36 9.92 9.50
N LEU A 197 -11.30 10.29 8.23
CA LEU A 197 -12.28 9.94 7.22
C LEU A 197 -11.55 9.55 5.94
N ALA A 198 -11.97 8.43 5.36
CA ALA A 198 -11.66 8.02 4.01
C ALA A 198 -12.98 7.71 3.30
N TYR A 199 -13.35 8.51 2.31
CA TYR A 199 -14.67 8.41 1.71
C TYR A 199 -14.63 8.69 0.21
N GLN A 200 -15.21 7.80 -0.58
CA GLN A 200 -15.54 7.98 -1.99
C GLN A 200 -16.72 7.06 -2.24
N TRP A 201 -17.89 7.56 -2.61
CA TRP A 201 -19.06 6.70 -2.75
C TRP A 201 -19.88 7.04 -3.97
N HIS A 202 -20.19 6.04 -4.79
CA HIS A 202 -21.08 6.17 -5.93
C HIS A 202 -22.30 5.28 -5.72
N PRO A 203 -23.54 5.84 -5.65
CA PRO A 203 -24.73 5.02 -5.57
C PRO A 203 -24.86 4.20 -6.85
N ALA A 204 -25.27 2.93 -6.75
CA ALA A 204 -25.36 2.05 -7.92
C ALA A 204 -26.79 1.58 -8.15
N LYS A 205 -27.14 1.41 -9.43
CA LYS A 205 -28.45 0.94 -9.88
C LYS A 205 -28.29 -0.15 -10.92
N PHE A 206 -29.13 -1.18 -10.86
CA PHE A 206 -29.20 -2.20 -11.90
C PHE A 206 -29.49 -1.56 -13.26
N THR A 207 -28.69 -1.94 -14.26
CA THR A 207 -28.86 -1.44 -15.64
C THR A 207 -29.85 -2.25 -16.45
N GLY A 208 -30.23 -3.44 -15.95
CA GLY A 208 -30.97 -4.46 -16.71
C GLY A 208 -30.09 -5.33 -17.60
N GLN A 209 -28.79 -5.01 -17.72
CA GLN A 209 -27.81 -5.86 -18.38
C GLN A 209 -27.37 -6.99 -17.45
N GLU A 210 -27.18 -8.17 -18.02
CA GLU A 210 -26.57 -9.31 -17.35
C GLU A 210 -25.40 -9.86 -18.18
N ILE A 211 -24.39 -10.41 -17.48
CA ILE A 211 -23.22 -11.04 -18.08
C ILE A 211 -23.28 -12.54 -17.80
N LYS A 212 -23.24 -13.33 -18.87
CA LYS A 212 -23.12 -14.78 -18.77
C LYS A 212 -21.65 -15.15 -18.55
N PRO A 213 -21.32 -15.96 -17.54
CA PRO A 213 -19.95 -16.42 -17.32
C PRO A 213 -19.36 -17.14 -18.54
N ASN A 214 -18.06 -16.96 -18.74
CA ASN A 214 -17.26 -17.75 -19.68
C ASN A 214 -17.22 -19.22 -19.23
N SER A 215 -16.87 -20.13 -20.15
CA SER A 215 -16.63 -21.53 -19.79
C SER A 215 -15.42 -21.67 -18.86
N THR A 216 -15.40 -22.74 -18.06
CA THR A 216 -14.27 -23.11 -17.21
C THR A 216 -12.94 -23.08 -17.98
N ASP A 217 -12.92 -23.61 -19.20
CA ASP A 217 -11.73 -23.65 -20.06
C ASP A 217 -11.22 -22.24 -20.41
N LYS A 218 -12.14 -21.36 -20.82
CA LYS A 218 -11.79 -19.99 -21.20
C LYS A 218 -11.32 -19.17 -20.00
N ILE A 219 -11.91 -19.37 -18.82
CA ILE A 219 -11.46 -18.76 -17.56
C ILE A 219 -10.04 -19.25 -17.22
N TYR A 220 -9.83 -20.57 -17.28
CA TYR A 220 -8.54 -21.19 -17.00
C TYR A 220 -7.45 -20.62 -17.90
N ASP A 221 -7.67 -20.62 -19.21
CA ASP A 221 -6.73 -20.10 -20.20
C ASP A 221 -6.48 -18.60 -20.01
N SER A 222 -7.50 -17.82 -19.68
CA SER A 222 -7.36 -16.36 -19.46
C SER A 222 -6.44 -16.05 -18.27
N ILE A 223 -6.66 -16.71 -17.13
CA ILE A 223 -5.82 -16.50 -15.94
C ILE A 223 -4.41 -17.01 -16.20
N LYS A 224 -4.27 -18.19 -16.82
CA LYS A 224 -2.96 -18.75 -17.16
C LYS A 224 -2.17 -17.83 -18.08
N ASN A 225 -2.79 -17.31 -19.14
CA ASN A 225 -2.14 -16.40 -20.08
C ASN A 225 -1.71 -15.07 -19.42
N LEU A 226 -2.49 -14.58 -18.45
CA LEU A 226 -2.11 -13.39 -17.68
C LEU A 226 -0.94 -13.63 -16.72
N LEU A 227 -0.86 -14.82 -16.13
CA LEU A 227 0.20 -15.18 -15.16
C LEU A 227 1.46 -15.76 -15.81
N GLU A 228 1.39 -16.21 -17.06
CA GLU A 228 2.51 -16.79 -17.77
C GLU A 228 3.74 -15.86 -17.82
N PRO A 229 3.63 -14.56 -18.11
CA PRO A 229 4.78 -13.64 -18.08
C PRO A 229 5.44 -13.54 -16.70
N PHE A 230 4.64 -13.58 -15.64
CA PHE A 230 5.13 -13.59 -14.26
C PHE A 230 5.88 -14.88 -13.96
N GLY A 231 5.33 -16.03 -14.37
CA GLY A 231 5.96 -17.33 -14.17
C GLY A 231 7.30 -17.44 -14.91
N GLN A 232 7.41 -16.87 -16.10
CA GLN A 232 8.67 -16.81 -16.85
C GLN A 232 9.74 -15.97 -16.14
N GLN A 233 9.33 -14.89 -15.45
CA GLN A 233 10.24 -14.01 -14.70
C GLN A 233 10.61 -14.57 -13.33
N THR A 234 9.64 -15.14 -12.62
CA THR A 234 9.74 -15.56 -11.21
C THR A 234 9.91 -17.07 -11.04
N ARG A 235 10.09 -17.80 -12.14
CA ARG A 235 10.20 -19.27 -12.24
C ARG A 235 8.96 -20.07 -11.85
N ARG A 236 8.07 -19.58 -10.99
CA ARG A 236 6.78 -20.22 -10.74
C ARG A 236 5.78 -19.26 -10.12
N VAL A 237 4.55 -19.33 -10.61
CA VAL A 237 3.38 -18.72 -9.99
C VAL A 237 2.39 -19.82 -9.64
N LYS A 238 1.83 -19.77 -8.42
CA LYS A 238 0.75 -20.67 -8.00
C LYS A 238 -0.53 -19.87 -7.80
N VAL A 239 -1.62 -20.28 -8.45
CA VAL A 239 -2.96 -19.76 -8.15
C VAL A 239 -3.49 -20.49 -6.93
N ASP A 240 -3.73 -19.77 -5.85
CA ASP A 240 -4.10 -20.32 -4.54
C ASP A 240 -5.57 -20.10 -4.19
N GLY A 241 -6.28 -19.22 -4.90
CA GLY A 241 -7.72 -19.09 -4.74
C GLY A 241 -8.40 -18.23 -5.79
N LEU A 242 -9.67 -18.54 -6.02
CA LEU A 242 -10.57 -17.78 -6.89
C LEU A 242 -11.84 -17.43 -6.13
N ASP A 243 -12.41 -16.28 -6.42
CA ASP A 243 -13.77 -15.93 -6.02
C ASP A 243 -14.46 -15.02 -7.03
N VAL A 244 -15.79 -15.03 -7.03
CA VAL A 244 -16.59 -14.08 -7.79
C VAL A 244 -16.85 -12.85 -6.92
N CYS A 245 -16.48 -11.68 -7.42
CA CYS A 245 -16.78 -10.40 -6.79
C CYS A 245 -17.31 -9.41 -7.84
N PHE A 246 -17.86 -8.32 -7.37
CA PHE A 246 -18.37 -7.23 -8.22
C PHE A 246 -17.36 -6.08 -8.18
N TYR A 247 -16.62 -5.90 -9.28
CA TYR A 247 -15.58 -4.89 -9.42
C TYR A 247 -16.18 -3.50 -9.60
N ASP A 248 -15.96 -2.62 -8.63
CA ASP A 248 -16.26 -1.20 -8.69
C ASP A 248 -15.01 -0.45 -9.19
N SER A 249 -15.10 0.10 -10.40
CA SER A 249 -14.01 0.84 -11.04
C SER A 249 -13.91 2.30 -10.59
N ALA A 250 -14.90 2.81 -9.84
CA ALA A 250 -15.13 4.24 -9.61
C ALA A 250 -15.40 5.09 -10.87
N VAL A 251 -15.52 4.47 -12.05
CA VAL A 251 -15.71 5.20 -13.31
C VAL A 251 -17.21 5.24 -13.65
N GLY A 252 -17.75 4.14 -14.15
CA GLY A 252 -19.14 4.09 -14.60
C GLY A 252 -19.92 2.87 -14.15
N PHE A 253 -19.27 1.77 -13.78
CA PHE A 253 -19.96 0.51 -13.50
C PHE A 253 -19.40 -0.26 -12.30
N ILE A 254 -20.31 -1.04 -11.70
CA ILE A 254 -19.97 -2.20 -10.87
C ILE A 254 -20.34 -3.45 -11.69
N GLN A 255 -19.34 -4.28 -11.98
CA GLN A 255 -19.50 -5.43 -12.87
C GLN A 255 -18.92 -6.72 -12.29
N PRO A 256 -19.51 -7.90 -12.57
CA PRO A 256 -19.03 -9.17 -12.05
C PRO A 256 -17.69 -9.55 -12.68
N VAL A 257 -16.75 -9.98 -11.84
CA VAL A 257 -15.41 -10.43 -12.22
C VAL A 257 -15.04 -11.70 -11.47
N ILE A 258 -14.02 -12.38 -11.97
CA ILE A 258 -13.30 -13.40 -11.19
C ILE A 258 -12.06 -12.73 -10.63
N ARG A 259 -11.95 -12.71 -9.31
CA ARG A 259 -10.75 -12.33 -8.59
C ARG A 259 -9.90 -13.57 -8.38
N TYR A 260 -8.64 -13.50 -8.76
CA TYR A 260 -7.66 -14.54 -8.48
C TYR A 260 -6.61 -14.04 -7.50
N ARG A 261 -6.20 -14.95 -6.62
CA ARG A 261 -5.04 -14.79 -5.75
C ARG A 261 -3.98 -15.78 -6.21
N ALA A 262 -2.75 -15.29 -6.26
CA ALA A 262 -1.62 -16.09 -6.64
C ALA A 262 -0.42 -15.76 -5.76
N THR A 263 0.51 -16.70 -5.68
CA THR A 263 1.76 -16.55 -4.93
C THR A 263 2.93 -16.75 -5.90
N LEU A 264 3.82 -15.76 -5.96
CA LEU A 264 5.08 -15.86 -6.71
C LEU A 264 6.11 -16.68 -5.92
N HIS A 265 7.07 -17.29 -6.63
CA HIS A 265 8.18 -18.04 -6.03
C HIS A 265 7.75 -19.21 -5.14
N SER A 266 6.58 -19.79 -5.42
CA SER A 266 5.93 -20.82 -4.57
C SER A 266 6.79 -22.07 -4.29
N ASP A 267 7.77 -22.38 -5.15
CA ASP A 267 8.70 -23.51 -4.96
C ASP A 267 9.77 -23.28 -3.90
N ASN A 268 10.06 -22.02 -3.58
CA ASN A 268 11.10 -21.62 -2.65
C ASN A 268 10.56 -21.36 -1.24
N ALA A 269 9.27 -21.58 -0.97
CA ALA A 269 8.62 -21.25 0.30
C ALA A 269 9.24 -21.96 1.54
N GLY A 270 10.08 -22.98 1.34
CA GLY A 270 10.85 -23.64 2.41
C GLY A 270 12.37 -23.43 2.36
N GLN A 271 12.88 -22.68 1.38
CA GLN A 271 14.32 -22.43 1.17
C GLN A 271 14.68 -20.94 1.12
N SER A 272 13.70 -20.07 0.86
CA SER A 272 13.88 -18.62 0.81
C SER A 272 13.83 -18.00 2.21
N ILE A 273 14.72 -17.05 2.47
CA ILE A 273 14.70 -16.21 3.68
C ILE A 273 13.58 -15.15 3.59
N ALA A 274 13.14 -14.81 2.38
CA ALA A 274 12.09 -13.85 2.13
C ALA A 274 10.70 -14.51 2.11
N ALA A 275 9.68 -13.78 2.55
CA ALA A 275 8.31 -14.26 2.49
C ALA A 275 7.84 -14.42 1.03
N PRO A 276 7.03 -15.44 0.70
CA PRO A 276 6.37 -15.55 -0.60
C PRO A 276 5.56 -14.30 -0.92
N THR A 277 5.49 -13.96 -2.21
CA THR A 277 4.95 -12.68 -2.64
C THR A 277 3.52 -12.85 -3.14
N PRO A 278 2.53 -12.27 -2.44
CA PRO A 278 1.15 -12.40 -2.85
C PRO A 278 0.85 -11.44 -4.02
N LEU A 279 0.14 -11.95 -5.03
CA LEU A 279 -0.34 -11.27 -6.21
C LEU A 279 -1.87 -11.36 -6.27
N LEU A 280 -2.51 -10.22 -6.53
CA LEU A 280 -3.96 -10.12 -6.71
C LEU A 280 -4.25 -9.66 -8.12
N GLY A 281 -5.23 -10.27 -8.78
CA GLY A 281 -5.70 -9.78 -10.06
C GLY A 281 -7.14 -10.15 -10.35
N TYR A 282 -7.62 -9.65 -11.49
CA TYR A 282 -9.02 -9.70 -11.87
C TYR A 282 -9.15 -10.02 -13.36
N ILE A 283 -10.17 -10.79 -13.72
CA ILE A 283 -10.61 -10.96 -15.11
C ILE A 283 -12.11 -10.76 -15.21
N ALA A 284 -12.58 -10.28 -16.37
CA ALA A 284 -14.01 -10.23 -16.64
C ALA A 284 -14.61 -11.64 -16.54
N ILE A 285 -15.76 -11.78 -15.88
CA ILE A 285 -16.41 -13.09 -15.69
C ILE A 285 -16.88 -13.68 -17.02
N GLY A 286 -17.21 -12.84 -17.99
CA GLY A 286 -17.85 -13.18 -19.25
C GLY A 286 -17.68 -12.10 -20.31
N GLU A 287 -18.20 -12.36 -21.51
CA GLU A 287 -18.28 -11.34 -22.56
C GLU A 287 -19.34 -10.29 -22.23
N GLY A 288 -19.16 -9.06 -22.73
CA GLY A 288 -20.10 -7.96 -22.49
C GLY A 288 -19.82 -7.12 -21.24
N SER A 289 -18.64 -7.26 -20.61
CA SER A 289 -18.18 -6.32 -19.59
C SER A 289 -18.25 -4.88 -20.13
N PRO A 290 -19.01 -3.95 -19.50
CA PRO A 290 -19.11 -2.56 -19.97
C PRO A 290 -17.80 -1.79 -19.88
N GLU A 291 -16.89 -2.19 -18.99
CA GLU A 291 -15.59 -1.53 -18.80
C GLU A 291 -14.45 -2.55 -18.81
N PRO A 292 -13.27 -2.17 -19.35
CA PRO A 292 -12.09 -3.00 -19.22
C PRO A 292 -11.71 -3.13 -17.74
N ILE A 293 -11.33 -4.34 -17.34
CA ILE A 293 -10.71 -4.57 -16.03
C ILE A 293 -9.25 -4.13 -16.12
N SER A 294 -8.81 -3.30 -15.18
CA SER A 294 -7.44 -2.81 -15.14
C SER A 294 -6.46 -3.98 -15.22
N THR A 295 -5.65 -3.99 -16.26
CA THR A 295 -4.54 -4.91 -16.41
C THR A 295 -3.25 -4.23 -15.95
N PRO A 296 -2.28 -4.98 -15.40
CA PRO A 296 -0.96 -4.45 -15.10
C PRO A 296 -0.37 -3.73 -16.33
N GLU A 297 0.28 -2.59 -16.11
CA GLU A 297 0.92 -1.82 -17.18
C GLU A 297 2.02 -2.68 -17.82
N SER A 298 1.87 -2.98 -19.12
CA SER A 298 2.87 -3.76 -19.85
C SER A 298 4.07 -2.87 -20.21
N ASN A 299 5.27 -3.25 -19.77
CA ASN A 299 6.56 -2.63 -20.08
C ASN A 299 6.84 -1.27 -19.40
N PRO A 300 6.92 -1.23 -18.06
CA PRO A 300 7.38 -0.03 -17.37
C PRO A 300 8.86 0.29 -17.71
N VAL A 301 9.25 1.56 -17.54
CA VAL A 301 10.66 1.98 -17.72
C VAL A 301 11.52 1.33 -16.64
N ALA A 302 12.49 0.51 -17.07
CA ALA A 302 13.39 -0.20 -16.17
C ALA A 302 14.28 0.76 -15.35
N PRO A 303 14.57 0.43 -14.08
CA PRO A 303 15.67 1.03 -13.34
C PRO A 303 17.01 0.84 -14.07
N THR A 304 17.97 1.72 -13.79
CA THR A 304 19.34 1.56 -14.28
C THR A 304 20.22 0.87 -13.23
N ASP A 305 21.37 0.34 -13.65
CA ASP A 305 22.41 -0.03 -12.69
C ASP A 305 22.96 1.22 -11.99
N ALA A 306 23.40 1.06 -10.75
CA ALA A 306 24.08 2.12 -10.03
C ALA A 306 25.46 2.40 -10.68
N PRO A 307 25.83 3.68 -10.84
CA PRO A 307 27.18 4.03 -11.31
C PRO A 307 28.21 3.66 -10.23
N SER A 308 29.42 3.27 -10.65
CA SER A 308 30.49 2.82 -9.73
C SER A 308 30.85 3.85 -8.64
N HIS A 309 30.62 5.14 -8.90
CA HIS A 309 30.73 6.21 -7.92
C HIS A 309 29.64 7.26 -8.18
N ALA A 310 28.58 7.28 -7.37
CA ALA A 310 27.63 8.38 -7.40
C ALA A 310 28.32 9.65 -6.85
N GLY A 311 28.59 10.62 -7.72
CA GLY A 311 29.25 11.85 -7.31
C GLY A 311 28.45 12.59 -6.24
N HIS A 312 29.14 13.05 -5.19
CA HIS A 312 28.53 13.92 -4.19
C HIS A 312 28.08 15.23 -4.84
N THR A 313 26.77 15.39 -5.04
CA THR A 313 26.21 16.61 -5.61
C THR A 313 26.12 17.68 -4.53
N SER A 314 26.99 18.72 -4.62
CA SER A 314 26.92 19.88 -3.73
C SER A 314 25.63 20.66 -3.94
N PHE A 315 24.92 20.97 -2.85
CA PHE A 315 23.59 21.57 -2.88
C PHE A 315 23.65 23.09 -3.09
N LYS A 316 22.80 23.62 -3.98
CA LYS A 316 22.44 25.05 -3.99
C LYS A 316 20.94 25.17 -3.77
N ARG A 317 20.53 25.76 -2.64
CA ARG A 317 19.14 26.04 -2.32
C ARG A 317 18.64 27.16 -3.24
N ALA A 318 17.77 26.83 -4.18
CA ALA A 318 17.06 27.86 -4.94
C ALA A 318 16.02 28.55 -4.03
N PRO A 319 15.80 29.87 -4.17
CA PRO A 319 14.67 30.53 -3.52
C PRO A 319 13.34 29.96 -4.08
N GLY A 320 12.49 29.41 -3.22
CA GLY A 320 11.22 28.78 -3.61
C GLY A 320 10.82 27.58 -2.72
N ARG A 321 9.95 26.72 -3.25
CA ARG A 321 9.53 25.44 -2.62
C ARG A 321 10.75 24.54 -2.35
N PRO A 322 10.83 23.83 -1.21
CA PRO A 322 11.90 22.86 -0.95
C PRO A 322 11.99 21.79 -2.05
N GLU A 323 13.23 21.46 -2.44
CA GLU A 323 13.51 20.37 -3.37
C GLU A 323 13.73 19.06 -2.59
N ILE A 324 12.92 18.04 -2.87
CA ILE A 324 12.97 16.73 -2.23
C ILE A 324 13.54 15.72 -3.22
N LYS A 325 14.77 15.27 -2.94
CA LYS A 325 15.42 14.20 -3.71
C LYS A 325 14.77 12.88 -3.36
N VAL A 326 14.25 12.19 -4.37
CA VAL A 326 13.63 10.88 -4.26
C VAL A 326 14.60 9.84 -4.81
N GLY A 327 14.88 8.81 -4.02
CA GLY A 327 15.60 7.61 -4.47
C GLY A 327 14.66 6.42 -4.49
N ARG A 328 14.69 5.63 -5.56
CA ARG A 328 13.83 4.46 -5.76
C ARG A 328 14.71 3.25 -6.08
N TYR A 329 14.61 2.21 -5.26
CA TYR A 329 15.44 1.00 -5.36
C TYR A 329 14.55 -0.22 -5.52
N VAL A 330 14.68 -0.93 -6.64
CA VAL A 330 13.77 -2.00 -7.02
C VAL A 330 14.51 -3.33 -7.08
N VAL A 331 13.90 -4.40 -6.57
CA VAL A 331 14.43 -5.77 -6.63
C VAL A 331 14.82 -6.18 -8.06
N ARG A 332 15.91 -6.92 -8.18
CA ARG A 332 16.44 -7.40 -9.46
C ARG A 332 15.84 -8.74 -9.86
N GLU A 333 15.75 -8.95 -11.17
CA GLU A 333 15.37 -10.23 -11.80
C GLU A 333 14.02 -10.79 -11.29
N ASP A 334 13.05 -9.90 -11.11
CA ASP A 334 11.72 -10.25 -10.58
C ASP A 334 10.58 -9.63 -11.41
N ALA A 335 9.35 -9.78 -10.92
CA ALA A 335 8.14 -9.28 -11.56
C ALA A 335 8.18 -7.75 -11.80
N TRP A 336 7.76 -7.32 -12.99
CA TRP A 336 7.71 -5.91 -13.38
C TRP A 336 6.79 -5.05 -12.50
N GLU A 337 5.89 -5.66 -11.74
CA GLU A 337 5.00 -4.97 -10.81
C GLU A 337 5.80 -4.15 -9.80
N PHE A 338 6.93 -4.64 -9.29
CA PHE A 338 7.81 -3.86 -8.42
C PHE A 338 8.27 -2.55 -9.08
N VAL A 339 8.58 -2.60 -10.37
CA VAL A 339 8.97 -1.45 -11.19
C VAL A 339 7.79 -0.50 -11.40
N THR A 340 6.63 -1.02 -11.80
CA THR A 340 5.39 -0.24 -12.00
C THR A 340 4.99 0.51 -10.73
N ASN A 341 5.12 -0.13 -9.57
CA ASN A 341 4.86 0.48 -8.27
C ASN A 341 5.80 1.63 -7.93
N ALA A 342 7.10 1.45 -8.17
CA ALA A 342 8.08 2.51 -7.98
C ALA A 342 7.78 3.73 -8.88
N ILE A 343 7.36 3.50 -10.13
CA ILE A 343 6.98 4.56 -11.04
C ILE A 343 5.70 5.27 -10.56
N ASN A 344 4.69 4.50 -10.17
CA ASN A 344 3.41 5.04 -9.74
C ASN A 344 3.50 5.85 -8.45
N PHE A 345 4.37 5.47 -7.52
CA PHE A 345 4.70 6.28 -6.35
C PHE A 345 5.24 7.66 -6.73
N LEU A 346 6.25 7.71 -7.61
CA LEU A 346 6.83 8.97 -8.09
C LEU A 346 5.82 9.81 -8.87
N LYS A 347 5.02 9.18 -9.75
CA LYS A 347 3.92 9.86 -10.46
C LYS A 347 2.95 10.53 -9.47
N GLY A 348 2.58 9.84 -8.39
CA GLY A 348 1.75 10.42 -7.32
C GLY A 348 2.41 11.60 -6.60
N LEU A 349 3.72 11.53 -6.34
CA LEU A 349 4.47 12.64 -5.75
C LEU A 349 4.53 13.87 -6.68
N GLN A 350 4.81 13.64 -7.97
CA GLN A 350 5.03 14.71 -8.93
C GLN A 350 3.74 15.31 -9.46
N HIS A 351 2.68 14.52 -9.59
CA HIS A 351 1.40 14.92 -10.18
C HIS A 351 0.22 14.44 -9.34
N PRO A 352 0.04 14.95 -8.10
CA PRO A 352 -1.07 14.55 -7.22
C PRO A 352 -2.46 14.72 -7.82
N ILE A 353 -2.61 15.70 -8.70
CA ILE A 353 -3.82 15.99 -9.45
C ILE A 353 -3.36 16.15 -10.89
N PHE A 354 -4.10 15.55 -11.82
CA PHE A 354 -3.72 15.38 -13.23
C PHE A 354 -2.90 16.54 -13.81
N PHE A 355 -1.63 16.27 -14.15
CA PHE A 355 -0.62 17.21 -14.68
C PHE A 355 -0.21 18.40 -13.80
N ILE A 356 -0.71 18.50 -12.57
CA ILE A 356 -0.44 19.63 -11.68
C ILE A 356 0.64 19.24 -10.67
N PRO A 357 1.76 19.97 -10.61
CA PRO A 357 2.84 19.68 -9.69
C PRO A 357 2.47 19.97 -8.23
N SER A 358 3.09 19.26 -7.30
CA SER A 358 2.98 19.51 -5.85
C SER A 358 3.17 20.99 -5.49
N LEU A 359 2.25 21.57 -4.72
CA LEU A 359 2.31 22.97 -4.31
C LEU A 359 3.32 23.25 -3.20
N PHE A 360 3.75 22.22 -2.46
CA PHE A 360 4.58 22.38 -1.26
C PHE A 360 6.04 22.05 -1.49
N ALA A 361 6.33 21.13 -2.39
CA ALA A 361 7.66 20.60 -2.62
C ALA A 361 7.89 20.29 -4.09
N LYS A 362 9.14 20.40 -4.54
CA LYS A 362 9.56 19.89 -5.85
C LYS A 362 10.18 18.52 -5.66
N PHE A 363 9.50 17.47 -6.07
CA PHE A 363 10.03 16.10 -6.01
C PHE A 363 10.89 15.80 -7.24
N VAL A 364 12.17 15.50 -7.01
CA VAL A 364 13.15 15.22 -8.05
C VAL A 364 13.55 13.75 -7.98
N ASP A 365 13.26 13.01 -9.04
CA ASP A 365 13.74 11.64 -9.22
C ASP A 365 15.27 11.68 -9.37
N SER A 366 15.96 11.45 -8.25
CA SER A 366 17.41 11.64 -8.16
C SER A 366 18.15 10.34 -8.41
N GLN A 367 17.55 9.22 -8.02
CA GLN A 367 18.11 7.89 -8.15
C GLN A 367 16.97 6.91 -8.45
N TYR A 368 17.14 6.09 -9.49
CA TYR A 368 16.20 5.04 -9.85
C TYR A 368 16.98 3.81 -10.29
N TYR A 369 17.26 2.95 -9.31
CA TYR A 369 18.23 1.88 -9.47
C TYR A 369 17.66 0.51 -9.17
N TRP A 370 18.26 -0.48 -9.81
CA TRP A 370 18.20 -1.84 -9.35
C TRP A 370 18.89 -1.94 -7.98
N ALA A 371 18.17 -2.45 -6.98
CA ALA A 371 18.64 -2.56 -5.61
C ALA A 371 19.82 -3.55 -5.51
N GLN A 372 20.83 -3.18 -4.73
CA GLN A 372 21.96 -4.05 -4.38
C GLN A 372 22.35 -3.84 -2.91
N PRO A 373 22.90 -4.84 -2.20
CA PRO A 373 23.12 -4.76 -0.77
C PRO A 373 24.06 -3.63 -0.34
N PHE A 374 25.09 -3.33 -1.15
CA PHE A 374 26.05 -2.27 -0.86
C PHE A 374 25.41 -0.88 -0.80
N MET A 375 24.27 -0.67 -1.48
CA MET A 375 23.55 0.61 -1.48
C MET A 375 22.91 0.93 -0.13
N PHE A 376 22.72 -0.09 0.72
CA PHE A 376 22.14 0.00 2.06
C PHE A 376 23.21 -0.19 3.15
N THR A 377 24.39 -0.68 2.80
CA THR A 377 25.45 -1.01 3.75
C THR A 377 26.70 -0.18 3.48
N THR A 378 27.65 -0.71 2.70
CA THR A 378 29.00 -0.15 2.56
C THR A 378 29.06 1.19 1.81
N GLU A 379 28.16 1.46 0.88
CA GLU A 379 28.12 2.70 0.10
C GLU A 379 26.85 3.53 0.36
N LYS A 380 26.18 3.31 1.51
CA LYS A 380 24.89 3.95 1.81
C LYS A 380 24.87 5.47 1.64
N ASN A 381 25.97 6.16 1.92
CA ASN A 381 26.09 7.63 1.81
C ASN A 381 26.17 8.15 0.36
N SER A 382 26.39 7.26 -0.61
CA SER A 382 26.33 7.54 -2.05
C SER A 382 24.94 7.25 -2.65
N TYR A 383 24.14 6.43 -1.97
CA TYR A 383 22.84 5.94 -2.45
C TYR A 383 21.71 6.31 -1.49
N ILE A 384 21.21 5.35 -0.69
CA ILE A 384 19.99 5.53 0.08
C ILE A 384 20.08 6.71 1.05
N ASN A 385 21.25 6.94 1.64
CA ASN A 385 21.47 8.03 2.57
C ASN A 385 21.78 9.37 1.87
N SER A 386 21.81 9.43 0.54
CA SER A 386 22.11 10.64 -0.24
C SER A 386 20.86 11.39 -0.76
N VAL A 387 19.68 10.80 -0.56
CA VAL A 387 18.37 11.34 -0.95
C VAL A 387 17.55 11.70 0.30
N HIS A 388 16.55 12.57 0.18
CA HIS A 388 15.71 12.98 1.31
C HIS A 388 14.62 11.93 1.63
N LEU A 389 14.06 11.33 0.58
CA LEU A 389 13.01 10.31 0.63
C LEU A 389 13.44 9.10 -0.19
N ALA A 390 13.55 7.94 0.44
CA ALA A 390 13.83 6.68 -0.24
C ALA A 390 12.59 5.78 -0.30
N GLN A 391 12.34 5.17 -1.45
CA GLN A 391 11.40 4.06 -1.63
C GLN A 391 12.21 2.81 -2.00
N VAL A 392 11.90 1.69 -1.35
CA VAL A 392 12.49 0.39 -1.64
C VAL A 392 11.37 -0.60 -1.92
N GLU A 393 11.41 -1.22 -3.10
CA GLU A 393 10.45 -2.22 -3.62
C GLU A 393 11.15 -3.58 -3.71
N VAL A 394 11.00 -4.41 -2.68
CA VAL A 394 11.82 -5.63 -2.48
C VAL A 394 11.03 -6.74 -1.78
N HIS A 395 11.56 -7.97 -1.76
CA HIS A 395 11.03 -9.03 -0.91
C HIS A 395 11.57 -8.91 0.50
N GLY A 396 10.76 -9.27 1.49
CA GLY A 396 11.03 -8.91 2.88
C GLY A 396 10.75 -10.02 3.85
N ASN A 397 11.33 -9.85 5.02
CA ASN A 397 11.00 -10.57 6.23
C ASN A 397 11.38 -9.68 7.42
N TRP A 398 11.14 -10.14 8.64
CA TRP A 398 11.38 -9.36 9.84
C TRP A 398 12.80 -8.78 9.86
N HIS A 399 12.88 -7.45 9.88
CA HIS A 399 14.13 -6.70 9.95
C HIS A 399 15.13 -6.92 8.80
N GLY A 400 14.67 -7.27 7.61
CA GLY A 400 15.54 -7.30 6.45
C GLY A 400 14.80 -7.55 5.13
N PHE A 401 15.55 -7.49 4.04
CA PHE A 401 14.99 -7.67 2.70
C PHE A 401 16.01 -8.21 1.70
N SER A 402 15.50 -8.80 0.63
CA SER A 402 16.24 -9.40 -0.49
C SER A 402 16.31 -8.42 -1.65
N THR A 403 17.51 -8.10 -2.16
CA THR A 403 17.66 -7.18 -3.30
C THR A 403 17.71 -7.89 -4.65
N LEU A 404 17.93 -9.20 -4.64
CA LEU A 404 17.73 -10.10 -5.76
C LEU A 404 16.41 -10.85 -5.53
N HIS A 405 15.83 -11.45 -6.57
CA HIS A 405 14.62 -12.28 -6.50
C HIS A 405 14.52 -13.12 -5.22
N SER A 406 13.30 -13.50 -4.80
CA SER A 406 13.00 -13.93 -3.42
C SER A 406 14.04 -14.89 -2.78
N GLY A 407 14.98 -14.36 -1.98
CA GLY A 407 15.83 -15.14 -1.08
C GLY A 407 17.33 -14.92 -1.19
N ASP A 408 17.81 -14.28 -2.26
CA ASP A 408 19.24 -14.04 -2.47
C ASP A 408 19.64 -12.58 -2.20
N GLU A 409 20.92 -12.37 -1.85
CA GLU A 409 21.46 -11.03 -1.53
C GLU A 409 20.67 -10.29 -0.46
N TRP A 410 20.64 -10.90 0.71
CA TRP A 410 19.94 -10.39 1.88
C TRP A 410 20.63 -9.15 2.46
N VAL A 411 19.81 -8.15 2.78
CA VAL A 411 20.16 -6.98 3.59
C VAL A 411 19.48 -7.14 4.94
N SER A 412 20.26 -7.51 5.96
CA SER A 412 19.81 -7.41 7.34
C SER A 412 19.90 -5.94 7.77
N LEU A 413 18.84 -5.41 8.40
CA LEU A 413 18.88 -4.08 9.00
C LEU A 413 19.93 -3.99 10.12
N SER A 414 20.32 -5.13 10.70
CA SER A 414 21.39 -5.21 11.69
C SER A 414 22.80 -5.14 11.07
N ASP A 415 22.94 -5.26 9.75
CA ASP A 415 24.23 -5.18 9.05
C ASP A 415 24.54 -3.76 8.58
N VAL A 416 23.55 -2.85 8.61
CA VAL A 416 23.76 -1.42 8.29
C VAL A 416 24.76 -0.83 9.29
N PRO A 417 25.84 -0.17 8.85
CA PRO A 417 26.85 0.40 9.74
C PRO A 417 26.30 1.22 10.92
N GLU A 418 26.98 1.19 12.07
CA GLU A 418 26.49 1.75 13.34
C GLU A 418 26.17 3.26 13.27
N GLU A 419 26.80 4.01 12.37
CA GLU A 419 26.47 5.42 12.15
C GLU A 419 25.02 5.63 11.67
N GLY A 420 24.36 4.61 11.12
CA GLY A 420 22.96 4.64 10.72
C GLY A 420 22.69 5.47 9.45
N TYR A 421 21.52 6.09 9.40
CA TYR A 421 21.03 6.92 8.31
C TYR A 421 20.61 8.31 8.82
N GLY A 422 20.65 9.27 7.91
CA GLY A 422 20.28 10.67 8.12
C GLY A 422 21.47 11.62 8.22
N GLY A 423 21.15 12.87 8.56
CA GLY A 423 22.12 13.98 8.66
C GLY A 423 23.28 13.70 9.60
N GLY A 424 23.02 13.05 10.73
CA GLY A 424 24.05 12.66 11.71
C GLY A 424 24.91 11.48 11.26
N ALA A 425 24.51 10.76 10.22
CA ALA A 425 25.25 9.64 9.62
C ALA A 425 26.07 10.04 8.38
N GLY A 426 26.18 11.34 8.10
CA GLY A 426 26.88 11.87 6.92
C GLY A 426 26.06 11.87 5.63
N GLY A 427 24.74 11.66 5.72
CA GLY A 427 23.81 11.72 4.58
C GLY A 427 22.74 12.79 4.77
N VAL A 428 21.59 12.61 4.10
CA VAL A 428 20.43 13.52 4.14
C VAL A 428 19.08 12.79 4.19
N LEU A 429 19.08 11.46 4.34
CA LEU A 429 17.84 10.68 4.40
C LEU A 429 17.01 11.05 5.62
N SER A 430 15.78 11.50 5.38
CA SER A 430 14.83 11.87 6.44
C SER A 430 13.68 10.88 6.51
N TYR A 431 13.26 10.32 5.36
CA TYR A 431 12.11 9.42 5.27
C TYR A 431 12.44 8.19 4.43
N TRP A 432 12.04 7.01 4.92
CA TRP A 432 12.26 5.76 4.21
C TRP A 432 10.98 4.92 4.15
N LEU A 433 10.51 4.66 2.94
CA LEU A 433 9.43 3.71 2.66
C LEU A 433 10.05 2.38 2.23
N ILE A 434 9.83 1.32 3.01
CA ILE A 434 10.19 -0.07 2.68
C ILE A 434 8.92 -0.82 2.32
N ARG A 435 8.64 -0.91 1.02
CA ARG A 435 7.44 -1.56 0.50
C ARG A 435 7.79 -3.03 0.22
N SER A 436 7.66 -3.81 1.29
CA SER A 436 8.13 -5.18 1.35
C SER A 436 7.40 -5.95 2.45
N CYS A 437 7.29 -7.28 2.31
CA CYS A 437 6.55 -8.12 3.25
C CYS A 437 7.21 -8.11 4.65
N SER A 438 6.44 -7.74 5.67
CA SER A 438 6.79 -7.94 7.09
C SER A 438 8.12 -7.35 7.58
N VAL A 439 8.70 -6.34 6.92
CA VAL A 439 10.02 -5.78 7.31
C VAL A 439 9.97 -5.02 8.63
N ILE A 440 8.81 -4.46 8.97
CA ILE A 440 8.61 -3.67 10.20
C ILE A 440 7.62 -4.42 11.11
N PRO A 441 8.04 -5.55 11.72
CA PRO A 441 7.20 -6.28 12.66
C PRO A 441 6.86 -5.37 13.85
N SER A 442 5.71 -5.61 14.47
CA SER A 442 5.26 -4.85 15.63
C SER A 442 5.50 -5.60 16.93
N PRO A 443 5.38 -4.93 18.10
CA PRO A 443 5.39 -5.59 19.39
C PRO A 443 4.44 -6.79 19.52
N ASP A 444 3.31 -6.78 18.81
CA ASP A 444 2.32 -7.87 18.83
C ASP A 444 2.80 -9.14 18.10
N ASP A 445 3.85 -9.02 17.28
CA ASP A 445 4.44 -10.15 16.55
C ASP A 445 5.43 -10.96 17.41
N TYR A 446 5.77 -10.47 18.61
CA TYR A 446 6.69 -11.12 19.53
C TYR A 446 5.98 -11.60 20.79
N ALA A 447 6.63 -12.53 21.51
CA ALA A 447 6.19 -12.87 22.85
C ALA A 447 6.25 -11.62 23.76
N PRO A 448 5.36 -11.48 24.77
CA PRO A 448 5.34 -10.31 25.64
C PRO A 448 6.65 -9.98 26.37
N LYS A 449 7.56 -10.95 26.51
CA LYS A 449 8.91 -10.73 27.08
C LYS A 449 9.92 -10.18 26.06
N ASP A 450 9.67 -10.41 24.78
CA ASP A 450 10.56 -10.13 23.65
C ASP A 450 10.06 -8.97 22.77
N TRP A 451 8.95 -8.32 23.13
CA TRP A 451 8.30 -7.25 22.35
C TRP A 451 9.25 -6.10 21.96
N ARG A 452 10.31 -5.87 22.73
CA ARG A 452 11.35 -4.86 22.44
C ARG A 452 12.10 -5.14 21.15
N MET A 453 12.16 -6.40 20.71
CA MET A 453 12.82 -6.79 19.47
C MET A 453 12.28 -6.05 18.25
N ALA A 454 11.01 -5.63 18.27
CA ALA A 454 10.42 -4.78 17.24
C ALA A 454 11.18 -3.44 17.04
N PHE A 455 11.89 -2.95 18.08
CA PHE A 455 12.64 -1.70 18.08
C PHE A 455 14.13 -1.85 17.77
N ASP A 456 14.69 -3.05 17.90
CA ASP A 456 16.14 -3.28 17.98
C ASP A 456 16.96 -2.67 16.83
N PRO A 457 16.61 -2.87 15.53
CA PRO A 457 17.41 -2.27 14.47
C PRO A 457 17.24 -0.75 14.42
N TRP A 458 16.09 -0.20 14.81
CA TRP A 458 15.74 1.18 14.50
C TRP A 458 16.56 2.19 15.29
N PHE A 459 16.90 1.93 16.56
CA PHE A 459 17.78 2.84 17.33
C PHE A 459 19.18 2.95 16.74
N ARG A 460 19.67 1.90 16.09
CA ARG A 460 20.94 1.93 15.36
C ARG A 460 20.81 2.71 14.05
N LEU A 461 19.70 2.51 13.33
CA LEU A 461 19.47 3.10 12.02
C LEU A 461 19.17 4.60 12.07
N PHE A 462 18.51 5.09 13.12
CA PHE A 462 18.10 6.49 13.20
C PHE A 462 19.25 7.37 13.71
N ASN A 463 19.83 8.16 12.81
CA ASN A 463 20.80 9.20 13.13
C ASN A 463 20.57 10.43 12.23
N GLY A 464 19.38 11.02 12.38
CA GLY A 464 18.84 12.09 11.54
C GLY A 464 17.63 11.68 10.70
N LEU A 465 17.21 10.40 10.74
CA LEU A 465 15.92 9.97 10.20
C LEU A 465 14.76 10.53 11.04
N HIS A 466 13.67 10.90 10.37
CA HIS A 466 12.40 11.26 11.00
C HIS A 466 11.49 10.04 11.15
N ALA A 467 11.32 9.27 10.07
CA ALA A 467 10.42 8.12 10.06
C ALA A 467 10.79 7.07 9.00
N VAL A 468 10.45 5.82 9.31
CA VAL A 468 10.49 4.67 8.41
C VAL A 468 9.09 4.05 8.38
N ALA A 469 8.58 3.72 7.19
CA ALA A 469 7.26 3.16 6.99
C ALA A 469 7.34 1.90 6.10
N GLY A 470 6.45 0.93 6.33
CA GLY A 470 6.44 -0.34 5.59
C GLY A 470 5.31 -1.27 6.01
N ALA A 471 5.37 -2.54 5.62
CA ALA A 471 4.38 -3.52 6.04
C ALA A 471 4.82 -4.30 7.29
N ARG A 472 3.86 -4.56 8.18
CA ARG A 472 3.95 -5.49 9.32
C ARG A 472 3.75 -6.93 8.90
N THR A 473 2.85 -7.14 7.94
CA THR A 473 2.46 -8.46 7.41
C THR A 473 2.80 -8.55 5.91
N PRO A 474 2.52 -9.67 5.22
CA PRO A 474 2.66 -9.73 3.77
C PRO A 474 1.87 -8.62 3.09
N LEU A 475 2.35 -8.14 1.94
CA LEU A 475 1.75 -7.05 1.18
C LEU A 475 1.57 -7.48 -0.27
N TRP A 476 0.44 -7.11 -0.86
CA TRP A 476 0.20 -7.29 -2.29
C TRP A 476 1.17 -6.45 -3.11
N ILE A 477 1.84 -7.06 -4.10
CA ILE A 477 2.67 -6.27 -5.01
C ILE A 477 1.82 -5.49 -5.99
N ALA A 478 0.65 -5.97 -6.40
CA ALA A 478 -0.22 -5.27 -7.36
C ALA A 478 -1.38 -4.53 -6.65
N ASP A 479 -1.06 -3.72 -5.63
CA ASP A 479 -2.03 -2.86 -4.95
C ASP A 479 -2.00 -1.39 -5.42
N HIS A 480 -2.88 -0.56 -4.85
CA HIS A 480 -3.02 0.85 -5.18
C HIS A 480 -2.32 1.76 -4.16
N SER A 481 -1.57 1.17 -3.22
CA SER A 481 -1.06 1.90 -2.05
C SER A 481 0.00 2.92 -2.42
N ASN A 482 0.92 2.59 -3.33
CA ASN A 482 2.00 3.47 -3.73
C ASN A 482 1.56 4.77 -4.42
N PRO A 483 0.75 4.75 -5.50
CA PRO A 483 0.29 5.99 -6.11
C PRO A 483 -0.56 6.83 -5.15
N ALA A 484 -1.41 6.20 -4.35
CA ALA A 484 -2.23 6.90 -3.36
C ALA A 484 -1.35 7.57 -2.29
N PHE A 485 -0.35 6.87 -1.77
CA PHE A 485 0.54 7.42 -0.76
C PHE A 485 1.38 8.58 -1.32
N GLY A 486 1.97 8.41 -2.50
CA GLY A 486 2.72 9.48 -3.19
C GLY A 486 1.87 10.75 -3.40
N ARG A 487 0.62 10.59 -3.85
CA ARG A 487 -0.35 11.69 -4.00
C ARG A 487 -0.64 12.39 -2.67
N ARG A 488 -0.77 11.65 -1.57
CA ARG A 488 -1.06 12.24 -0.25
C ARG A 488 0.11 13.05 0.28
N LEU A 489 1.33 12.52 0.14
CA LEU A 489 2.54 13.23 0.53
C LEU A 489 2.70 14.55 -0.23
N SER A 490 2.41 14.57 -1.52
CA SER A 490 2.52 15.77 -2.34
C SER A 490 1.42 16.81 -2.07
N LEU A 491 0.28 16.39 -1.50
CA LEU A 491 -0.75 17.28 -0.97
C LEU A 491 -0.48 17.75 0.48
N GLY A 492 0.55 17.23 1.14
CA GLY A 492 0.95 17.63 2.49
C GLY A 492 0.35 16.83 3.64
N ALA A 493 -0.07 15.60 3.36
CA ALA A 493 -0.35 14.63 4.42
C ALA A 493 0.95 14.25 5.18
N GLU A 494 0.79 13.88 6.44
CA GLU A 494 1.88 13.38 7.29
C GLU A 494 2.43 12.05 6.75
N PHE A 495 3.75 11.83 6.85
CA PHE A 495 4.38 10.63 6.30
C PHE A 495 3.88 9.33 6.96
N VAL A 496 3.85 9.31 8.29
CA VAL A 496 3.48 8.12 9.08
C VAL A 496 2.02 7.75 8.86
N PHE A 497 1.09 8.65 9.18
CA PHE A 497 -0.34 8.35 9.05
C PHE A 497 -0.76 8.21 7.59
N GLY A 498 -0.16 8.98 6.68
CA GLY A 498 -0.42 8.87 5.25
C GLY A 498 -0.16 7.45 4.74
N TRP A 499 0.91 6.78 5.18
CA TRP A 499 1.18 5.39 4.78
C TRP A 499 0.18 4.43 5.42
N LEU A 500 0.02 4.52 6.74
CA LEU A 500 -0.88 3.66 7.51
C LEU A 500 -2.29 3.67 6.93
N GLU A 501 -2.87 4.85 6.71
CA GLU A 501 -4.22 5.01 6.17
C GLU A 501 -4.33 4.56 4.71
N THR A 502 -3.25 4.67 3.93
CA THR A 502 -3.26 4.23 2.53
C THR A 502 -3.39 2.71 2.44
N VAL A 503 -2.57 1.99 3.20
CA VAL A 503 -2.58 0.53 3.17
C VAL A 503 -3.86 -0.03 3.79
N GLU A 504 -4.31 0.51 4.93
CA GLU A 504 -5.53 0.03 5.61
C GLU A 504 -6.79 0.21 4.75
N ASN A 505 -6.86 1.28 3.96
CA ASN A 505 -8.00 1.54 3.08
C ASN A 505 -7.77 1.07 1.63
N ASP A 506 -6.70 0.33 1.36
CA ASP A 506 -6.50 -0.25 0.03
C ASP A 506 -7.58 -1.34 -0.20
N PRO A 507 -8.33 -1.27 -1.31
CA PRO A 507 -9.38 -2.24 -1.58
C PRO A 507 -8.89 -3.68 -1.77
N SER A 508 -7.61 -3.89 -2.11
CA SER A 508 -7.00 -5.23 -2.14
C SER A 508 -6.95 -5.89 -0.75
N ASN A 509 -6.98 -5.08 0.31
CA ASN A 509 -7.00 -5.53 1.71
C ASN A 509 -8.44 -5.65 2.25
N ALA A 510 -9.45 -5.41 1.42
CA ALA A 510 -10.85 -5.55 1.81
C ALA A 510 -11.16 -6.99 2.23
N GLY A 511 -11.75 -7.14 3.42
CA GLY A 511 -12.07 -8.45 4.00
C GLY A 511 -10.90 -9.14 4.69
N HIS A 512 -9.75 -8.47 4.83
CA HIS A 512 -8.56 -8.97 5.53
C HIS A 512 -8.17 -10.38 5.07
N PRO A 513 -7.82 -10.56 3.77
CA PRO A 513 -7.43 -11.85 3.26
C PRO A 513 -6.27 -12.39 4.09
N ILE A 514 -6.37 -13.65 4.51
CA ILE A 514 -5.33 -14.33 5.26
C ILE A 514 -4.32 -14.90 4.28
N ASP A 515 -3.05 -14.57 4.50
CA ASP A 515 -1.96 -15.21 3.80
C ASP A 515 -1.90 -16.69 4.19
N SER A 516 -1.96 -17.56 3.18
CA SER A 516 -1.98 -19.01 3.38
C SER A 516 -0.68 -19.53 4.00
N HIS A 517 0.42 -18.80 3.89
CA HIS A 517 1.72 -19.19 4.41
C HIS A 517 1.91 -18.80 5.88
N THR A 518 1.62 -17.54 6.24
CA THR A 518 1.84 -17.02 7.59
C THR A 518 0.61 -17.14 8.51
N GLY A 519 -0.58 -17.37 7.95
CA GLY A 519 -1.85 -17.32 8.70
C GLY A 519 -2.21 -15.92 9.20
N LYS A 520 -1.51 -14.88 8.74
CA LYS A 520 -1.75 -13.48 9.10
C LYS A 520 -2.54 -12.75 8.03
N PRO A 521 -3.28 -11.69 8.38
CA PRO A 521 -3.90 -10.81 7.38
C PRO A 521 -2.86 -10.15 6.49
N ILE A 522 -3.11 -10.12 5.18
CA ILE A 522 -2.32 -9.36 4.21
C ILE A 522 -2.64 -7.87 4.36
N GLY A 523 -1.63 -7.03 4.20
CA GLY A 523 -1.77 -5.58 4.08
C GLY A 523 -1.98 -4.87 5.42
N LYS A 524 -1.23 -5.25 6.46
CA LYS A 524 -1.17 -4.47 7.71
C LYS A 524 0.07 -3.59 7.67
N ALA A 525 -0.12 -2.27 7.70
CA ALA A 525 0.98 -1.31 7.72
C ALA A 525 1.57 -1.11 9.12
N SER A 526 2.84 -0.69 9.14
CA SER A 526 3.60 -0.34 10.34
C SER A 526 4.59 0.78 10.01
N ALA A 527 4.88 1.61 11.00
CA ALA A 527 5.80 2.73 10.87
C ALA A 527 6.50 3.02 12.20
N VAL A 528 7.78 3.39 12.12
CA VAL A 528 8.60 3.82 13.25
C VAL A 528 8.99 5.27 13.03
N ALA A 529 8.85 6.12 14.05
CA ALA A 529 9.19 7.54 13.98
C ALA A 529 9.89 8.00 15.25
N VAL A 530 10.64 9.10 15.13
CA VAL A 530 11.16 9.82 16.31
C VAL A 530 9.98 10.43 17.06
N CYS A 531 9.98 10.32 18.39
CA CYS A 531 8.93 10.92 19.21
C CYS A 531 8.90 12.44 19.02
N GLY A 532 7.71 13.01 18.79
CA GLY A 532 7.50 14.42 18.44
C GLY A 532 7.47 14.69 16.94
N HIS A 533 7.90 13.74 16.11
CA HIS A 533 8.02 13.86 14.65
C HIS A 533 7.03 12.96 13.89
N GLN A 534 6.02 12.44 14.58
CA GLN A 534 5.03 11.53 13.98
C GLN A 534 4.14 12.24 12.94
N SER A 535 3.98 13.56 13.09
CA SER A 535 3.20 14.43 12.20
C SER A 535 4.03 15.09 11.10
N ASP A 536 5.28 14.67 10.92
CA ASP A 536 6.14 15.30 9.93
C ASP A 536 5.72 14.99 8.50
N ARG A 537 5.93 15.97 7.63
CA ARG A 537 5.76 15.85 6.18
C ARG A 537 7.13 15.76 5.55
N VAL A 538 7.17 15.24 4.34
CA VAL A 538 8.42 14.92 3.63
C VAL A 538 9.35 16.10 3.33
N TRP A 539 8.98 17.33 3.70
CA TRP A 539 9.80 18.53 3.58
C TRP A 539 10.32 19.10 4.91
N GLN A 540 10.01 18.47 6.05
CA GLN A 540 10.80 18.64 7.27
C GLN A 540 12.06 17.78 7.16
N LEU A 541 13.22 18.43 7.12
CA LEU A 541 14.52 17.82 6.74
C LEU A 541 15.63 18.15 7.75
N GLU A 542 15.25 18.65 8.93
CA GLU A 542 16.21 18.95 9.98
C GLU A 542 16.97 17.70 10.44
N ASN A 543 18.24 17.84 10.78
CA ASN A 543 19.00 16.72 11.31
C ASN A 543 18.61 16.48 12.78
N LEU A 544 17.83 15.43 13.03
CA LEU A 544 17.41 15.03 14.38
C LEU A 544 18.52 14.35 15.21
N GLY A 545 19.64 13.97 14.59
CA GLY A 545 20.68 13.16 15.25
C GLY A 545 20.16 11.81 15.73
N ARG A 546 20.83 11.21 16.72
CA ARG A 546 20.38 9.95 17.33
C ARG A 546 19.18 10.21 18.26
N PRO A 547 18.07 9.47 18.11
CA PRO A 547 16.90 9.66 18.95
C PRO A 547 17.12 9.00 20.32
N SER A 548 16.61 9.65 21.37
CA SER A 548 16.43 9.03 22.69
C SER A 548 15.05 8.36 22.83
N CYS A 549 14.17 8.55 21.85
CA CYS A 549 12.80 8.07 21.87
C CYS A 549 12.33 7.72 20.47
N LEU A 550 11.84 6.48 20.31
CA LEU A 550 11.16 6.01 19.12
C LEU A 550 9.73 5.59 19.48
N ILE A 551 8.81 5.86 18.57
CA ILE A 551 7.43 5.38 18.62
C ILE A 551 7.15 4.57 17.36
N GLN A 552 6.50 3.43 17.55
CA GLN A 552 6.01 2.60 16.47
C GLN A 552 4.49 2.61 16.47
N TYR A 553 3.90 2.73 15.28
CA TYR A 553 2.47 2.55 15.03
C TYR A 553 2.23 1.39 14.09
N TRP A 554 1.15 0.63 14.31
CA TRP A 554 0.77 -0.48 13.43
C TRP A 554 -0.73 -0.75 13.50
N TYR A 555 -1.28 -1.30 12.43
CA TYR A 555 -2.62 -1.90 12.49
C TYR A 555 -2.55 -3.33 13.04
N ALA A 556 -3.39 -3.62 14.02
CA ALA A 556 -3.58 -4.96 14.53
C ALA A 556 -4.26 -5.87 13.49
N ASP A 557 -4.14 -7.17 13.70
CA ASP A 557 -4.67 -8.22 12.82
C ASP A 557 -6.20 -8.17 12.71
#